data_AF-A0A7V4HVK6-F1
#
_entry.id   AF-A0A7V4HVK6-F1
#
_cell.length_a   1.000
_cell.length_b   1.000
_cell.length_c   1.000
_cell.angle_alpha   90.00
_cell.angle_beta   90.00
_cell.angle_gamma   90.00
#
_symmetry.space_group_name_H-M   'P 1'
#
loop_
_entity.id
_entity.type
_entity.pdbx_description
1 polymer ?
#
loop_
_entity_poly.entity_id
_entity_poly.type
_entity_poly.pdbx_seq_one_letter_code
_entity_poly.pdbx_strand_id
1 'polypeptide(L)'
;MSMQAALHKNNIVGFDTIALADKEDAMKLQVIGENTRISEALHDFVARRLYFALGRFAQEIQRVTVRVGDVNGPRGGVDKQCRVEIKLRGLDSVLSEGCGHDFESAAAFAAGRAGRSVARALDRRRAKRRRPGTLKTA
;
A
#
# COMPACT_ATOMS: atom_id res chain seq x y z
N MET A 1 20.73 10.41 32.19
CA MET A 1 19.56 11.29 31.96
C MET A 1 18.78 10.73 30.79
N SER A 2 17.76 9.96 31.11
CA SER A 2 16.95 9.19 30.17
C SER A 2 15.92 10.11 29.53
N MET A 3 16.05 10.41 28.23
CA MET A 3 14.98 11.04 27.48
C MET A 3 14.01 9.95 27.01
N GLN A 4 12.84 9.94 27.66
CA GLN A 4 11.75 9.01 27.42
C GLN A 4 11.32 9.03 25.95
N ALA A 5 11.27 7.82 25.37
CA ALA A 5 10.51 7.52 24.18
C ALA A 5 9.03 7.88 24.41
N ALA A 6 8.58 8.94 23.75
CA ALA A 6 7.16 9.28 23.67
C ALA A 6 6.48 8.33 22.68
N LEU A 7 5.97 7.23 23.23
CA LEU A 7 5.04 6.29 22.61
C LEU A 7 3.75 7.06 22.24
N HIS A 8 3.70 7.68 21.05
CA HIS A 8 2.47 8.30 20.54
C HIS A 8 1.55 7.21 20.01
N LYS A 9 0.55 6.90 20.84
CA LYS A 9 -0.45 5.83 20.71
C LYS A 9 -1.15 5.88 19.35
N ASN A 10 -0.91 4.83 18.57
CA ASN A 10 -1.75 4.24 17.52
C ASN A 10 -2.95 5.06 17.05
N ASN A 11 -2.74 5.87 16.00
CA ASN A 11 -3.82 6.44 15.20
C ASN A 11 -4.13 5.51 14.01
N ILE A 12 -4.55 4.27 14.33
CA ILE A 12 -5.03 3.30 13.36
C ILE A 12 -6.50 3.64 13.10
N VAL A 13 -6.80 4.15 11.91
CA VAL A 13 -8.17 4.03 11.39
C VAL A 13 -8.33 2.56 11.01
N GLY A 14 -9.48 1.97 11.34
CA GLY A 14 -9.71 0.52 11.33
C GLY A 14 -9.34 -0.21 10.03
N PHE A 15 -9.37 -1.55 10.10
CA PHE A 15 -9.26 -2.37 8.89
C PHE A 15 -10.52 -2.21 8.05
N ASP A 16 -10.41 -1.48 6.96
CA ASP A 16 -11.50 -1.36 6.00
C ASP A 16 -11.52 -2.59 5.09
N THR A 17 -12.68 -3.24 5.03
CA THR A 17 -12.91 -4.37 4.14
C THR A 17 -13.43 -3.81 2.82
N ILE A 18 -12.56 -3.74 1.80
CA ILE A 18 -12.98 -3.38 0.44
C ILE A 18 -13.45 -4.67 -0.23
N ALA A 19 -14.74 -4.98 -0.08
CA ALA A 19 -15.32 -6.22 -0.57
C ALA A 19 -15.67 -6.17 -2.06
N LEU A 20 -14.98 -7.01 -2.85
CA LEU A 20 -15.50 -7.60 -4.08
C LEU A 20 -15.18 -9.10 -3.99
N ALA A 21 -16.24 -9.91 -3.90
CA ALA A 21 -16.29 -11.36 -3.68
C ALA A 21 -16.10 -11.85 -2.23
N ASP A 22 -16.86 -12.91 -1.93
CA ASP A 22 -17.16 -13.61 -0.69
C ASP A 22 -16.23 -13.37 0.52
N LYS A 23 -16.89 -13.10 1.67
CA LYS A 23 -16.41 -12.42 2.90
C LYS A 23 -15.11 -12.88 3.56
N GLU A 24 -14.42 -13.91 3.09
CA GLU A 24 -13.14 -14.38 3.67
C GLU A 24 -11.91 -14.02 2.83
N ASP A 25 -12.09 -13.74 1.54
CA ASP A 25 -11.00 -13.44 0.61
C ASP A 25 -10.97 -11.99 0.09
N ALA A 26 -11.76 -11.12 0.69
CA ALA A 26 -11.76 -9.70 0.38
C ALA A 26 -10.40 -9.05 0.67
N MET A 27 -9.97 -8.17 -0.25
CA MET A 27 -8.80 -7.32 -0.08
C MET A 27 -8.98 -6.42 1.16
N LYS A 28 -8.06 -6.54 2.12
CA LYS A 28 -8.08 -5.74 3.35
C LYS A 28 -7.27 -4.47 3.17
N LEU A 29 -7.85 -3.31 3.43
CA LEU A 29 -7.14 -2.02 3.46
C LEU A 29 -6.90 -1.60 4.92
N GLN A 30 -5.70 -1.08 5.18
CA GLN A 30 -5.38 -0.43 6.44
C GLN A 30 -4.66 0.89 6.15
N VAL A 31 -5.06 1.98 6.79
CA VAL A 31 -4.40 3.29 6.67
C VAL A 31 -3.88 3.71 8.05
N ILE A 32 -2.58 4.01 8.12
CA ILE A 32 -1.84 4.29 9.35
C ILE A 32 -1.18 5.65 9.25
N GLY A 33 -1.39 6.49 10.26
CA GLY A 33 -0.72 7.79 10.36
C GLY A 33 0.56 7.66 11.19
N GLU A 34 1.71 7.97 10.60
CA GLU A 34 2.99 8.08 11.29
C GLU A 34 3.15 9.51 11.80
N ASN A 35 2.96 9.71 13.12
CA ASN A 35 2.97 11.02 13.77
C ASN A 35 1.99 12.05 13.16
N THR A 36 0.93 11.57 12.49
CA THR A 36 -0.07 12.38 11.81
C THR A 36 -1.47 11.82 12.09
N ARG A 37 -2.44 12.71 12.25
CA ARG A 37 -3.85 12.33 12.33
C ARG A 37 -4.40 12.10 10.92
N ILE A 38 -5.11 10.99 10.75
CA ILE A 38 -5.85 10.69 9.53
C ILE A 38 -7.29 11.19 9.72
N SER A 39 -7.73 12.10 8.86
CA SER A 39 -9.14 12.49 8.76
C SER A 39 -9.92 11.45 7.94
N GLU A 40 -11.24 11.38 8.15
CA GLU A 40 -12.13 10.55 7.34
C GLU A 40 -12.03 10.90 5.85
N ALA A 41 -11.97 12.18 5.51
CA ALA A 41 -11.79 12.63 4.13
C ALA A 41 -10.49 12.13 3.49
N LEU A 42 -9.37 12.15 4.23
CA LEU A 42 -8.09 11.63 3.75
C LEU A 42 -8.16 10.11 3.61
N HIS A 43 -8.76 9.43 4.58
CA HIS A 43 -8.99 7.99 4.53
C HIS A 43 -9.76 7.60 3.25
N ASP A 44 -10.91 8.24 3.00
CA ASP A 44 -11.76 7.97 1.83
C ASP A 44 -11.08 8.30 0.52
N PHE A 45 -10.28 9.36 0.49
CA PHE A 45 -9.46 9.69 -0.68
C PHE A 45 -8.46 8.57 -0.99
N VAL A 46 -7.70 8.12 0.02
CA VAL A 46 -6.72 7.03 -0.11
C VAL A 46 -7.41 5.74 -0.55
N ALA A 47 -8.52 5.37 0.09
CA ALA A 47 -9.28 4.17 -0.22
C ALA A 47 -9.77 4.17 -1.68
N ARG A 48 -10.40 5.26 -2.14
CA ARG A 48 -10.83 5.41 -3.54
C ARG A 48 -9.65 5.32 -4.50
N ARG A 49 -8.54 6.01 -4.20
CA ARG A 49 -7.38 6.04 -5.09
C ARG A 49 -6.74 4.67 -5.26
N LEU A 50 -6.65 3.89 -4.17
CA LEU A 50 -6.19 2.51 -4.21
C LEU A 50 -7.16 1.58 -4.90
N TYR A 51 -8.46 1.75 -4.69
CA TYR A 51 -9.48 0.99 -5.41
C TYR A 51 -9.33 1.17 -6.93
N PHE A 52 -9.17 2.41 -7.40
CA PHE A 52 -8.92 2.66 -8.83
C PHE A 52 -7.62 2.03 -9.34
N ALA A 53 -6.55 2.05 -8.53
CA ALA A 53 -5.24 1.52 -8.95
C ALA A 53 -5.18 -0.02 -8.91
N LEU A 54 -5.85 -0.65 -7.94
CA LEU A 54 -5.67 -2.04 -7.55
C LEU A 54 -6.92 -2.91 -7.73
N GLY A 55 -8.10 -2.34 -7.99
CA GLY A 55 -9.37 -3.08 -8.03
C GLY A 55 -9.35 -4.27 -8.97
N ARG A 56 -8.73 -4.13 -10.16
CA ARG A 56 -8.54 -5.23 -11.12
C ARG A 56 -7.64 -6.37 -10.63
N PHE A 57 -6.90 -6.17 -9.54
CA PHE A 57 -6.00 -7.14 -8.92
C PHE A 57 -6.51 -7.59 -7.54
N ALA A 58 -7.73 -7.19 -7.12
CA ALA A 58 -8.24 -7.44 -5.77
C ALA A 58 -8.16 -8.93 -5.37
N GLN A 59 -8.48 -9.84 -6.29
CA GLN A 59 -8.42 -11.29 -6.09
C GLN A 59 -7.00 -11.84 -5.88
N GLU A 60 -5.97 -11.09 -6.26
CA GLU A 60 -4.56 -11.47 -6.11
C GLU A 60 -3.92 -10.80 -4.89
N ILE A 61 -4.64 -9.88 -4.23
CA ILE A 61 -4.15 -9.09 -3.11
C ILE A 61 -4.79 -9.61 -1.81
N GLN A 62 -3.97 -9.87 -0.80
CA GLN A 62 -4.44 -10.24 0.53
C GLN A 62 -4.66 -9.00 1.41
N ARG A 63 -3.71 -8.05 1.36
CA ARG A 63 -3.72 -6.86 2.21
C ARG A 63 -3.00 -5.70 1.55
N VAL A 64 -3.52 -4.50 1.75
CA VAL A 64 -2.85 -3.24 1.45
C VAL A 64 -2.71 -2.45 2.74
N THR A 65 -1.48 -2.09 3.08
CA THR A 65 -1.16 -1.23 4.21
C THR A 65 -0.62 0.08 3.68
N VAL A 66 -1.29 1.18 4.02
CA VAL A 66 -0.88 2.53 3.69
C VAL A 66 -0.35 3.20 4.95
N ARG A 67 0.81 3.83 4.83
CA ARG A 67 1.39 4.64 5.89
C ARG A 67 1.59 6.05 5.35
N VAL A 68 1.04 7.04 6.05
CA VAL A 68 1.19 8.45 5.71
C VAL A 68 1.96 9.14 6.83
N GLY A 69 2.97 9.92 6.49
CA GLY A 69 3.81 10.60 7.47
C GLY A 69 4.44 11.86 6.88
N ASP A 70 4.79 12.80 7.74
CA ASP A 70 5.61 13.95 7.36
C ASP A 70 7.08 13.60 7.55
N VAL A 71 7.89 13.76 6.50
CA VAL A 71 9.31 13.41 6.54
C VAL A 71 10.12 14.51 7.23
N ASN A 72 9.60 15.75 7.28
CA ASN A 72 10.36 16.88 7.79
C ASN A 72 10.02 17.20 9.25
N GLY A 73 11.06 17.19 10.09
CA GLY A 73 11.05 17.86 11.39
C GLY A 73 11.02 19.39 11.24
N PRO A 74 11.15 20.17 12.34
CA PRO A 74 10.75 21.59 12.47
C PRO A 74 11.43 22.62 11.54
N ARG A 75 12.24 22.20 10.56
CA ARG A 75 13.02 23.07 9.66
C ARG A 75 12.42 23.24 8.25
N GLY A 76 11.19 22.79 8.03
CA GLY A 76 10.32 23.33 6.96
C GLY A 76 10.61 22.84 5.54
N GLY A 77 10.21 21.61 5.24
CA GLY A 77 9.87 21.21 3.87
C GLY A 77 8.45 20.63 3.85
N VAL A 78 7.68 20.90 2.80
CA VAL A 78 6.27 20.51 2.68
C VAL A 78 6.10 19.07 2.18
N ASP A 79 7.14 18.23 2.31
CA ASP A 79 7.15 16.91 1.70
C ASP A 79 6.46 15.89 2.62
N LYS A 80 5.18 15.66 2.34
CA LYS A 80 4.44 14.54 2.88
C LYS A 80 4.85 13.28 2.14
N GLN A 81 5.01 12.18 2.88
CA GLN A 81 5.32 10.87 2.33
C GLN A 81 4.16 9.91 2.55
N CYS A 82 3.95 9.06 1.56
CA CYS A 82 3.03 7.94 1.60
C CYS A 82 3.78 6.67 1.18
N ARG A 83 3.71 5.63 2.00
CA ARG A 83 4.24 4.30 1.71
C ARG A 83 3.08 3.32 1.62
N VAL A 84 3.04 2.55 0.53
CA VAL A 84 2.03 1.54 0.25
C VAL A 84 2.72 0.17 0.18
N GLU A 85 2.36 -0.71 1.09
CA GLU A 85 2.77 -2.10 1.10
C GLU A 85 1.60 -2.99 0.68
N ILE A 86 1.81 -3.83 -0.32
CA ILE A 86 0.79 -4.74 -0.87
C ILE A 86 1.27 -6.16 -0.68
N LYS A 87 0.56 -6.91 0.16
CA LYS A 87 0.76 -8.34 0.31
C LYS A 87 -0.04 -9.08 -0.76
N LEU A 88 0.67 -9.74 -1.68
CA LEU A 88 0.08 -10.55 -2.74
C LEU A 88 -0.17 -11.99 -2.28
N ARG A 89 -1.15 -12.66 -2.89
CA ARG A 89 -1.43 -14.07 -2.67
C ARG A 89 -0.42 -14.93 -3.42
N GLY A 90 0.39 -15.69 -2.68
CA GLY A 90 1.39 -16.60 -3.25
C GLY A 90 2.56 -15.89 -3.94
N LEU A 91 2.81 -14.62 -3.62
CA LEU A 91 3.95 -13.82 -4.08
C LEU A 91 4.48 -12.94 -2.95
N ASP A 92 5.70 -12.43 -3.12
CA ASP A 92 6.29 -11.45 -2.21
C ASP A 92 5.51 -10.13 -2.20
N SER A 93 5.64 -9.41 -1.09
CA SER A 93 5.05 -8.08 -0.94
C SER A 93 5.64 -7.08 -1.95
N VAL A 94 4.79 -6.18 -2.44
CA VAL A 94 5.18 -5.05 -3.27
C VAL A 94 5.17 -3.79 -2.42
N LEU A 95 6.30 -3.08 -2.40
CA LEU A 95 6.42 -1.77 -1.75
C LEU A 95 6.41 -0.66 -2.80
N SER A 96 5.73 0.44 -2.50
CA SER A 96 5.79 1.65 -3.30
C SER A 96 5.71 2.87 -2.41
N GLU A 97 6.50 3.88 -2.75
CA GLU A 97 6.56 5.15 -2.03
C GLU A 97 6.18 6.30 -2.96
N GLY A 98 5.59 7.33 -2.37
CA GLY A 98 5.28 8.59 -3.02
C GLY A 98 5.53 9.74 -2.05
N CYS A 99 5.96 10.87 -2.59
CA CYS A 99 6.11 12.12 -1.87
C CYS A 99 5.31 13.20 -2.60
N GLY A 100 4.81 14.20 -1.87
CA GLY A 100 4.07 15.32 -2.44
C GLY A 100 3.91 16.47 -1.44
N HIS A 101 3.36 17.59 -1.90
CA HIS A 101 3.11 18.75 -1.04
C HIS A 101 2.01 18.51 0.01
N ASP A 102 1.16 17.51 -0.21
CA ASP A 102 0.15 17.05 0.74
C ASP A 102 0.01 15.52 0.69
N PHE A 103 -0.77 14.97 1.63
CA PHE A 103 -0.94 13.53 1.76
C PHE A 103 -1.71 12.93 0.58
N GLU A 104 -2.65 13.68 0.01
CA GLU A 104 -3.44 13.30 -1.15
C GLU A 104 -2.55 13.09 -2.38
N SER A 105 -1.66 14.04 -2.65
CA SER A 105 -0.70 13.97 -3.75
C SER A 105 0.30 12.84 -3.55
N ALA A 106 0.86 12.72 -2.33
CA ALA A 106 1.76 11.63 -1.99
C ALA A 106 1.09 10.25 -2.17
N ALA A 107 -0.16 10.10 -1.72
CA ALA A 107 -0.95 8.88 -1.86
C ALA A 107 -1.30 8.58 -3.32
N ALA A 108 -1.63 9.60 -4.13
CA ALA A 108 -1.91 9.44 -5.55
C ALA A 108 -0.69 8.92 -6.33
N PHE A 109 0.50 9.45 -6.04
CA PHE A 109 1.75 8.95 -6.62
C PHE A 109 2.07 7.52 -6.18
N ALA A 110 1.98 7.25 -4.88
CA ALA A 110 2.24 5.93 -4.32
C ALA A 110 1.29 4.88 -4.91
N ALA A 111 -0.01 5.16 -4.97
CA ALA A 111 -1.02 4.27 -5.54
C ALA A 111 -0.78 3.98 -7.03
N GLY A 112 -0.46 5.01 -7.82
CA GLY A 112 -0.14 4.85 -9.24
C GLY A 112 1.10 3.97 -9.47
N ARG A 113 2.14 4.12 -8.64
CA ARG A 113 3.32 3.26 -8.67
C ARG A 113 2.98 1.84 -8.23
N ALA A 114 2.20 1.68 -7.18
CA ALA A 114 1.80 0.39 -6.64
C ALA A 114 1.04 -0.45 -7.68
N GLY A 115 0.07 0.14 -8.39
CA GLY A 115 -0.66 -0.56 -9.45
C GLY A 115 0.24 -1.09 -10.57
N ARG A 116 1.25 -0.31 -10.99
CA ARG A 116 2.24 -0.76 -11.98
C ARG A 116 3.14 -1.87 -11.44
N SER A 117 3.57 -1.76 -10.19
CA SER A 117 4.43 -2.75 -9.54
C SER A 117 3.72 -4.09 -9.35
N VAL A 118 2.44 -4.09 -8.97
CA VAL A 118 1.60 -5.29 -8.87
C VAL A 118 1.41 -5.94 -10.24
N ALA A 119 1.05 -5.16 -11.27
CA ALA A 119 0.91 -5.68 -12.63
C ALA A 119 2.18 -6.43 -13.08
N ARG A 120 3.35 -5.79 -12.90
CA ARG A 120 4.65 -6.38 -13.22
C ARG A 120 4.94 -7.66 -12.42
N ALA A 121 4.57 -7.71 -11.15
CA ALA A 121 4.77 -8.90 -10.31
C ALA A 121 3.92 -10.09 -10.81
N LEU A 122 2.65 -9.83 -11.13
CA LEU A 122 1.73 -10.85 -11.65
C LEU A 122 2.12 -11.32 -13.05
N ASP A 123 2.59 -10.42 -13.92
CA ASP A 123 3.07 -10.78 -15.26
C ASP A 123 4.31 -11.69 -15.19
N ARG A 124 5.26 -11.40 -14.28
CA ARG A 124 6.42 -12.28 -14.03
C ARG A 124 5.99 -13.66 -13.53
N ARG A 125 4.98 -13.75 -12.66
CA ARG A 125 4.42 -15.03 -12.20
C ARG A 125 3.84 -15.84 -13.37
N ARG A 126 3.07 -15.18 -14.25
CA ARG A 126 2.48 -15.80 -15.46
C ARG A 126 3.57 -16.28 -16.43
N ALA A 127 4.62 -15.48 -16.66
CA ALA A 127 5.74 -15.85 -17.51
C ALA A 127 6.52 -17.06 -16.97
N LYS A 128 6.77 -17.13 -15.65
CA LYS A 128 7.42 -18.28 -15.02
C LYS A 128 6.61 -19.57 -15.18
N ARG A 129 5.27 -19.49 -15.06
CA ARG A 129 4.37 -20.64 -15.28
C ARG A 129 4.33 -21.10 -16.74
N ARG A 130 4.57 -20.20 -17.68
CA ARG A 130 4.53 -20.47 -19.12
C ARG A 130 5.83 -21.05 -19.69
N ARG A 131 6.95 -21.02 -18.95
CA ARG A 131 8.17 -21.70 -19.37
C ARG A 131 7.94 -23.21 -19.22
N PRO A 132 7.80 -24.00 -20.31
CA PRO A 132 7.81 -25.44 -20.21
C PRO A 132 9.17 -25.80 -19.61
N GLY A 133 9.18 -26.64 -18.57
CA GLY A 133 10.44 -27.16 -18.05
C GLY A 133 11.23 -27.71 -19.22
N THR A 134 12.47 -27.24 -19.38
CA THR A 134 13.43 -27.91 -20.25
C THR A 134 13.55 -29.33 -19.71
N LEU A 135 12.83 -30.26 -20.32
CA LEU A 135 13.07 -31.68 -20.15
C LEU A 135 14.54 -31.87 -20.56
N LYS A 136 15.39 -32.14 -19.57
CA LYS A 136 16.73 -32.65 -19.83
C LYS A 136 16.54 -34.02 -20.46
N THR A 137 16.59 -34.07 -21.77
CA THR A 137 16.73 -35.31 -22.53
C THR A 137 18.19 -35.72 -22.48
N ALA A 138 18.42 -36.93 -21.95
CA ALA A 138 19.61 -37.79 -22.03
C ALA A 138 20.96 -37.20 -21.56
#